data_AF-A0A259TKA3-F1
#
_entry.id   AF-A0A259TKA3-F1
#
_cell.length_a   1.000
_cell.length_b   1.000
_cell.length_c   1.000
_cell.angle_alpha   90.00
_cell.angle_beta   90.00
_cell.angle_gamma   90.00
#
_symmetry.space_group_name_H-M   'P 1'
#
loop_
_entity.id
_entity.type
_entity.pdbx_description
1 polymer ?
#
loop_
_entity_poly.entity_id
_entity_poly.type
_entity_poly.pdbx_seq_one_letter_code
_entity_poly.pdbx_strand_id
1 'polypeptide(L)'
;MKYKAIVSAHIWLNGGHEEIEILSMTHNDEKATGIFDDIDHALLHEIEIGGSQDYYFIAIIESRFVEHRTWEGSEWEVEHEVREIKSIQDIASQFEQKAK
;
A
#
# COMPACT_ATOMS: atom_id res chain seq x y z
N MET A 1 -12.18 6.43 -12.72
CA MET A 1 -11.45 5.21 -13.16
C MET A 1 -10.74 4.66 -11.93
N LYS A 2 -10.75 3.35 -11.70
CA LYS A 2 -10.03 2.74 -10.57
C LYS A 2 -8.70 2.18 -11.05
N TYR A 3 -7.62 2.62 -10.43
CA TYR A 3 -6.28 2.10 -10.64
C TYR A 3 -6.00 1.05 -9.57
N LYS A 4 -5.16 0.08 -9.90
CA LYS A 4 -4.80 -1.03 -9.02
C LYS A 4 -3.29 -1.23 -9.04
N ALA A 5 -2.73 -1.44 -7.86
CA ALA A 5 -1.34 -1.82 -7.67
C ALA A 5 -1.23 -3.06 -6.79
N ILE A 6 -0.25 -3.90 -7.09
CA ILE A 6 0.27 -4.92 -6.20
C ILE A 6 1.63 -4.43 -5.73
N VAL A 7 1.79 -4.31 -4.42
CA VAL A 7 3.00 -3.79 -3.79
C VAL A 7 3.60 -4.86 -2.91
N SER A 8 4.90 -5.11 -3.04
CA SER A 8 5.69 -5.80 -2.02
C SER A 8 6.56 -4.78 -1.32
N ALA A 9 6.51 -4.75 0.01
CA ALA A 9 7.19 -3.73 0.79
C ALA A 9 7.69 -4.28 2.14
N HIS A 10 8.53 -3.47 2.76
CA HIS A 10 9.13 -3.71 4.06
C HIS A 10 8.89 -2.48 4.94
N ILE A 11 8.33 -2.66 6.13
CA ILE A 11 8.24 -1.62 7.17
C ILE A 11 9.12 -2.03 8.34
N TRP A 12 9.89 -1.10 8.89
CA TRP A 12 10.75 -1.33 10.06
C TRP A 12 10.68 -0.16 11.04
N LEU A 13 11.14 -0.39 12.27
CA LEU A 13 11.29 0.65 13.27
C LEU A 13 12.71 1.24 13.23
N ASN A 14 12.83 2.54 12.93
CA ASN A 14 14.06 3.30 13.01
C ASN A 14 13.94 4.43 14.06
N GLY A 15 14.66 4.30 15.17
CA GLY A 15 14.67 5.35 16.21
C GLY A 15 13.30 5.62 16.85
N GLY A 16 12.38 4.65 16.83
CA GLY A 16 11.01 4.80 17.35
C GLY A 16 9.99 5.32 16.33
N HIS A 17 10.40 5.49 15.08
CA HIS A 17 9.54 5.83 13.95
C HIS A 17 9.44 4.66 12.98
N GLU A 18 8.28 4.47 12.38
CA GLU A 18 8.09 3.49 11.30
C GLU A 18 8.62 4.09 9.98
N GLU A 19 9.46 3.33 9.30
CA GLU A 19 9.95 3.61 7.95
C GLU A 19 9.48 2.52 7.00
N ILE A 20 9.35 2.85 5.71
CA ILE A 20 8.89 1.93 4.68
C ILE A 20 9.82 1.96 3.47
N GLU A 21 9.99 0.80 2.84
CA GLU A 21 10.63 0.64 1.55
C GLU A 21 9.72 -0.18 0.64
N ILE A 22 9.41 0.39 -0.53
CA ILE A 22 8.72 -0.32 -1.60
C ILE A 22 9.75 -1.11 -2.39
N LEU A 23 9.73 -2.44 -2.25
CA LEU A 23 10.68 -3.34 -2.91
C LEU A 23 10.32 -3.56 -4.38
N SER A 24 9.02 -3.67 -4.66
CA SER A 24 8.49 -3.82 -6.01
C SER A 24 7.03 -3.38 -6.05
N MET A 25 6.64 -2.75 -7.15
CA MET A 25 5.26 -2.37 -7.43
C MET A 25 4.92 -2.72 -8.88
N THR A 26 3.78 -3.39 -9.08
CA THR A 26 3.19 -3.61 -10.40
C THR A 26 1.82 -2.97 -10.41
N HIS A 27 1.55 -2.11 -11.40
CA HIS A 27 0.31 -1.34 -11.46
C HIS A 27 -0.23 -1.19 -12.88
N ASN A 28 -1.51 -0.82 -12.97
CA ASN A 28 -2.21 -0.60 -14.25
C ASN A 28 -2.26 0.88 -14.70
N ASP A 29 -1.47 1.77 -14.09
CA ASP A 29 -1.31 3.14 -14.57
C ASP A 29 -0.43 3.22 -15.83
N GLU A 30 -1.03 2.88 -16.98
CA GLU A 30 -0.38 2.92 -18.30
C GLU A 30 -0.04 4.33 -18.77
N LYS A 31 -0.65 5.36 -18.16
CA LYS A 31 -0.50 6.77 -18.58
C LYS A 31 0.52 7.52 -17.73
N ALA A 32 1.14 6.87 -16.74
CA ALA A 32 2.08 7.48 -15.81
C ALA A 32 1.50 8.77 -15.21
N THR A 33 0.27 8.68 -14.70
CA THR A 33 -0.46 9.80 -14.12
C THR A 33 0.09 10.26 -12.76
N GLY A 34 1.00 9.49 -12.15
CA GLY A 34 1.53 9.75 -10.81
C GLY A 34 0.57 9.33 -9.70
N ILE A 35 -0.46 8.53 -10.00
CA ILE A 35 -1.50 8.16 -9.01
C ILE A 35 -0.97 7.29 -7.86
N PHE A 36 0.28 6.87 -7.88
CA PHE A 36 0.88 6.03 -6.84
C PHE A 36 2.12 6.67 -6.20
N ASP A 37 2.36 7.96 -6.42
CA ASP A 37 3.59 8.63 -5.94
C ASP A 37 3.66 8.69 -4.41
N ASP A 38 2.51 8.79 -3.73
CA ASP A 38 2.41 8.90 -2.26
C ASP A 38 1.94 7.58 -1.58
N ILE A 39 2.11 6.45 -2.27
CA ILE A 39 1.58 5.15 -1.81
C ILE A 39 2.24 4.64 -0.53
N ASP A 40 3.49 5.04 -0.30
CA ASP A 40 4.28 4.72 0.90
C ASP A 40 3.65 5.33 2.16
N HIS A 41 3.22 6.58 2.08
CA HIS A 41 2.54 7.29 3.16
C HIS A 41 1.18 6.65 3.46
N ALA A 42 0.42 6.29 2.42
CA ALA A 42 -0.86 5.61 2.58
C ALA A 42 -0.70 4.25 3.27
N LEU A 43 0.33 3.47 2.90
CA LEU A 43 0.63 2.18 3.51
C LEU A 43 1.06 2.29 4.96
N LEU A 44 1.94 3.25 5.30
CA LEU A 44 2.34 3.49 6.69
C LEU A 44 1.17 3.86 7.60
N HIS A 45 0.19 4.61 7.08
CA HIS A 45 -0.97 5.02 7.87
C HIS A 45 -1.98 3.87 8.12
N GLU A 46 -2.00 2.85 7.26
CA GLU A 46 -2.95 1.73 7.33
C GLU A 46 -2.38 0.49 8.06
N ILE A 47 -1.05 0.35 8.13
CA ILE A 47 -0.40 -0.87 8.61
C ILE A 47 0.25 -0.63 9.97
N GLU A 48 -0.34 -1.21 11.02
CA GLU A 48 0.27 -1.23 12.35
C GLU A 48 1.21 -2.44 12.47
N ILE A 49 2.53 -2.21 12.54
CA ILE A 49 3.52 -3.28 12.73
C ILE A 49 3.74 -3.66 14.21
N GLY A 50 3.09 -2.91 15.12
CA GLY A 50 3.04 -3.11 16.56
C GLY A 50 4.40 -2.94 17.24
N GLY A 51 5.23 -3.98 17.17
CA GLY A 51 6.59 -3.99 17.73
C GLY A 51 7.57 -4.84 16.93
N SER A 52 7.20 -5.26 15.71
CA SER A 52 8.13 -5.98 14.85
C SER A 52 9.30 -5.07 14.48
N GLN A 53 10.52 -5.60 14.49
CA GLN A 53 11.68 -4.86 13.97
C GLN A 53 11.62 -4.81 12.44
N ASP A 54 11.12 -5.87 11.80
CA ASP A 54 11.00 -5.99 10.36
C ASP A 54 9.61 -6.59 10.01
N TYR A 55 8.88 -5.94 9.11
CA TYR A 55 7.57 -6.38 8.66
C TYR A 55 7.50 -6.39 7.13
N TYR A 56 7.60 -7.59 6.55
CA TYR A 56 7.50 -7.79 5.11
C TYR A 56 6.08 -8.20 4.72
N PHE A 57 5.55 -7.59 3.67
CA PHE A 57 4.19 -7.86 3.21
C PHE A 57 4.02 -7.69 1.70
N ILE A 58 2.90 -8.23 1.22
CA ILE A 58 2.34 -7.94 -0.09
C ILE A 58 0.95 -7.31 0.13
N ALA A 59 0.68 -6.20 -0.54
CA ALA A 59 -0.58 -5.49 -0.50
C ALA A 59 -1.21 -5.32 -1.89
N ILE A 60 -2.53 -5.35 -1.94
CA ILE A 60 -3.33 -4.94 -3.11
C ILE A 60 -3.96 -3.59 -2.78
N ILE A 61 -3.70 -2.60 -3.62
CA ILE A 61 -4.13 -1.21 -3.40
C ILE A 61 -5.01 -0.78 -4.56
N GLU A 62 -6.15 -0.18 -4.25
CA GLU A 62 -6.98 0.53 -5.24
C GLU A 62 -6.80 2.03 -5.05
N SER A 63 -6.68 2.76 -6.16
CA SER A 63 -6.53 4.22 -6.12
C SER A 63 -7.42 4.91 -7.13
N ARG A 64 -7.85 6.13 -6.80
CA ARG A 64 -8.72 6.94 -7.66
C ARG A 64 -8.45 8.42 -7.47
N PHE A 65 -8.57 9.17 -8.56
CA PHE A 65 -8.71 10.62 -8.50
C PHE A 65 -10.11 10.98 -8.01
N VAL A 66 -10.18 11.86 -7.01
CA VAL A 66 -11.43 12.41 -6.47
C VAL A 66 -11.46 13.90 -6.73
N GLU A 67 -12.55 14.35 -7.34
CA GLU A 67 -12.80 15.77 -7.60
C GLU A 67 -13.54 16.37 -6.40
N HIS A 68 -12.93 17.38 -5.78
CA HIS A 68 -13.57 18.23 -4.79
C HIS A 68 -13.97 19.55 -5.43
N ARG A 69 -15.27 19.79 -5.51
CA ARG A 69 -15.80 21.06 -6.03
C ARG A 69 -16.04 22.02 -4.89
N THR A 70 -15.30 23.12 -4.92
CA THR A 70 -15.46 24.25 -4.01
C THR A 70 -16.08 25.43 -4.77
N TRP A 71 -16.38 26.50 -4.06
CA TRP A 71 -16.85 27.74 -4.68
C TRP A 71 -15.74 28.47 -5.46
N GLU A 72 -14.47 28.14 -5.21
CA GLU A 72 -13.29 28.71 -5.88
C GLU A 72 -12.87 27.92 -7.14
N GLY A 73 -13.35 26.68 -7.30
CA GLY A 73 -13.01 25.84 -8.45
C GLY A 73 -13.14 24.35 -8.17
N SER A 74 -12.34 23.56 -8.88
CA SER A 74 -12.27 22.11 -8.71
C SER A 74 -10.85 21.72 -8.38
N GLU A 75 -10.69 21.02 -7.26
CA GLU A 75 -9.43 20.44 -6.83
C GLU A 75 -9.51 18.92 -7.03
N TRP A 76 -8.37 18.31 -7.33
CA TRP A 76 -8.27 16.86 -7.50
C TRP A 76 -7.26 16.32 -6.50
N GLU A 77 -7.67 15.28 -5.78
CA GLU A 77 -6.79 14.52 -4.91
C GLU A 77 -6.77 13.04 -5.30
N VAL A 78 -5.81 12.31 -4.77
CA VAL A 78 -5.73 10.85 -4.91
C VAL A 78 -6.14 10.21 -3.60
N GLU A 79 -7.12 9.32 -3.67
CA GLU A 79 -7.46 8.44 -2.55
C GLU A 79 -6.87 7.05 -2.80
N HIS A 80 -6.25 6.48 -1.78
CA HIS A 80 -5.77 5.09 -1.76
C HIS A 80 -6.59 4.25 -0.78
N GLU A 81 -6.88 3.01 -1.17
CA GLU A 81 -7.58 2.03 -0.35
C GLU A 81 -6.81 0.71 -0.36
N VAL A 82 -6.32 0.27 0.80
CA VAL A 82 -5.67 -1.05 0.95
C VAL A 82 -6.74 -2.13 1.00
N ARG A 83 -6.84 -2.92 -0.08
CA ARG A 83 -7.87 -3.97 -0.22
C ARG A 83 -7.50 -5.26 0.48
N GLU A 84 -6.22 -5.61 0.42
CA GLU A 84 -5.70 -6.84 1.00
C GLU A 84 -4.27 -6.59 1.44
N ILE A 85 -3.91 -7.15 2.59
CA ILE A 85 -2.55 -7.23 3.07
C ILE A 85 -2.27 -8.65 3.53
N LYS A 86 -1.12 -9.18 3.12
CA LYS A 86 -0.61 -10.48 3.56
C LYS A 86 0.82 -10.32 4.03
N SER A 87 1.05 -10.63 5.30
CA SER A 87 2.41 -10.81 5.79
C SER A 87 3.03 -12.07 5.20
N ILE A 88 4.36 -12.17 5.24
CA ILE A 88 5.05 -13.40 4.84
C ILE A 88 4.59 -14.60 5.70
N GLN A 89 4.26 -14.39 6.97
CA GLN A 89 3.76 -15.43 7.87
C GLN A 89 2.36 -15.92 7.44
N ASP A 90 1.48 -15.02 7.00
CA ASP A 90 0.16 -15.38 6.46
C ASP A 90 0.27 -16.21 5.18
N ILE A 91 1.29 -15.92 4.37
CA ILE A 91 1.57 -16.66 3.14
C ILE A 91 2.13 -18.05 3.48
N ALA A 92 3.14 -18.12 4.35
CA ALA A 92 3.79 -19.37 4.75
C ALA A 92 2.81 -20.37 5.40
N SER A 93 1.97 -19.89 6.32
CA SER A 93 1.00 -20.73 7.04
C SER A 93 -0.04 -21.40 6.12
N GLN A 94 -0.36 -20.81 4.97
CA GLN A 94 -1.25 -21.42 3.97
C GLN A 94 -0.63 -22.63 3.26
N PHE A 95 0.70 -22.65 3.12
CA PHE A 95 1.41 -23.78 2.51
C PHE A 95 1.55 -24.95 3.47
N GLU A 96 1.75 -24.68 4.76
CA GLU A 96 1.83 -25.74 5.79
C GLU A 96 0.50 -26.48 5.97
N GLN A 97 -0.64 -25.79 5.82
CA GLN A 97 -1.96 -26.41 5.90
C GLN A 97 -2.29 -27.30 4.70
N LYS A 98 -1.71 -27.02 3.53
CA LYS A 98 -1.92 -27.83 2.31
C LYS A 98 -1.03 -29.08 2.23
N ALA A 99 -0.01 -29.16 3.09
CA ALA A 99 0.93 -30.28 3.14
C ALA A 99 0.53 -31.39 4.15
N LYS A 100 -0.57 -31.21 4.88
CA LYS A 100 -1.18 -32.21 5.78
C LYS A 100 -2.44 -32.79 5.17
#